data_AF-A0A084TKA8-F1
#
_entry.id   AF-A0A084TKA8-F1
#
_cell.length_a   1.000
_cell.length_b   1.000
_cell.length_c   1.000
_cell.angle_alpha   90.00
_cell.angle_beta   90.00
_cell.angle_gamma   90.00
#
_symmetry.space_group_name_H-M   'P 1'
#
loop_
_entity.id
_entity.type
_entity.pdbx_description
1 polymer ?
#
loop_
_entity_poly.entity_id
_entity_poly.type
_entity_poly.pdbx_seq_one_letter_code
_entity_poly.pdbx_strand_id
1 'polypeptide(L)'
;MRIFTLIILLVSFNVFSQETEISDLEKLKQNLTSDINKLNDSLKKVELQIAVLKSKEIKKMVSDSTLISSAREGAYIKKSSNVIGEIITKLTEKKEVVLLDYYDGYFGICTDSICGYMSEMWIEKNEKVYEFIKVKKQEQKELKRLEHERKLKLKEAEYAKLEKEYIKKYGQKTYDKLKQGYYWIGMNREMATISLGSPKDINRTVGSWGVHEQWVYDNTYLYFENGKLTSYQN
;
A
#
# COMPACT_ATOMS: atom_id res chain seq x y z
N MET A 1 -36.37 -29.65 -39.27
CA MET A 1 -36.67 -29.14 -40.63
C MET A 1 -35.73 -27.96 -40.86
N ARG A 2 -34.74 -27.92 -41.76
CA ARG A 2 -34.28 -28.76 -42.88
C ARG A 2 -32.74 -28.66 -42.97
N ILE A 3 -32.14 -29.73 -43.45
CA ILE A 3 -30.73 -29.99 -43.77
C ILE A 3 -30.25 -29.13 -44.94
N PHE A 4 -28.98 -28.71 -44.96
CA PHE A 4 -28.14 -28.81 -46.17
C PHE A 4 -26.66 -29.00 -45.82
N THR A 5 -26.17 -30.20 -46.13
CA THR A 5 -24.78 -30.60 -46.32
C THR A 5 -24.16 -29.85 -47.51
N LEU A 6 -22.88 -29.47 -47.45
CA LEU A 6 -22.03 -29.55 -48.64
C LEU A 6 -20.53 -29.63 -48.29
N ILE A 7 -19.92 -30.70 -48.79
CA ILE A 7 -18.49 -31.03 -48.75
C ILE A 7 -17.77 -30.30 -49.90
N ILE A 8 -16.67 -29.64 -49.53
CA ILE A 8 -15.41 -29.37 -50.26
C ILE A 8 -15.41 -29.61 -51.78
N LEU A 9 -15.27 -28.52 -52.57
CA LEU A 9 -14.23 -28.38 -53.61
C LEU A 9 -14.20 -26.93 -54.13
N LEU A 10 -13.15 -26.17 -53.84
CA LEU A 10 -12.71 -25.01 -54.65
C LEU A 10 -11.28 -24.63 -54.22
N VAL A 11 -10.32 -25.22 -54.91
CA VAL A 11 -8.95 -24.74 -54.95
C VAL A 11 -8.96 -23.41 -55.72
N SER A 12 -8.20 -22.45 -55.18
CA SER A 12 -7.78 -21.16 -55.77
C SER A 12 -8.84 -20.08 -55.99
N PHE A 13 -9.39 -19.50 -54.91
CA PHE A 13 -9.76 -18.06 -54.78
C PHE A 13 -10.02 -17.60 -53.31
N ASN A 14 -9.75 -18.44 -52.29
CA ASN A 14 -10.26 -18.22 -50.93
C ASN A 14 -9.35 -17.43 -49.96
N VAL A 15 -8.15 -17.00 -50.36
CA VAL A 15 -7.24 -16.31 -49.42
C VAL A 15 -7.73 -14.90 -49.07
N PHE A 16 -8.25 -14.15 -50.06
CA PHE A 16 -8.67 -12.75 -49.85
C PHE A 16 -9.99 -12.62 -49.06
N SER A 17 -10.94 -13.56 -49.25
CA SER A 17 -12.22 -13.57 -48.51
C SER A 17 -12.04 -14.05 -47.05
N GLN A 18 -11.14 -15.01 -46.82
CA GLN A 18 -10.82 -15.48 -45.46
C GLN A 18 -10.03 -14.42 -44.68
N GLU A 19 -9.12 -13.68 -45.31
CA GLU A 19 -8.41 -12.57 -44.66
C GLU A 19 -9.37 -11.43 -44.25
N THR A 20 -10.38 -11.11 -45.05
CA THR A 20 -11.41 -10.12 -44.68
C THR A 20 -12.28 -10.60 -43.52
N GLU A 21 -12.69 -11.87 -43.51
CA GLU A 21 -13.47 -12.44 -42.39
C GLU A 21 -12.67 -12.49 -41.09
N ILE A 22 -11.38 -12.83 -41.14
CA ILE A 22 -10.50 -12.82 -39.97
C ILE A 22 -10.33 -11.38 -39.44
N SER A 23 -10.09 -10.40 -40.32
CA SER A 23 -9.96 -8.99 -39.94
C SER A 23 -11.23 -8.45 -39.28
N ASP A 24 -12.41 -8.78 -39.81
CA ASP A 24 -13.69 -8.38 -39.22
C ASP A 24 -13.92 -9.03 -37.86
N LEU A 25 -13.57 -10.32 -37.69
CA LEU A 25 -13.62 -11.01 -36.40
C LEU A 25 -12.63 -10.44 -35.38
N GLU A 26 -11.43 -10.05 -35.81
CA GLU A 26 -10.44 -9.37 -34.96
C GLU A 26 -10.96 -8.01 -34.48
N LYS A 27 -11.58 -7.25 -35.38
CA LYS A 27 -12.19 -5.96 -35.06
C LYS A 27 -13.37 -6.12 -34.10
N LEU A 28 -14.21 -7.13 -34.31
CA LEU A 28 -15.28 -7.49 -33.37
C LEU A 28 -14.72 -7.87 -32.01
N LYS A 29 -13.66 -8.70 -31.95
CA LYS A 29 -12.98 -9.07 -30.70
C LYS A 29 -12.45 -7.84 -29.96
N GLN A 30 -11.82 -6.90 -30.68
CA GLN A 30 -11.33 -5.66 -30.08
C GLN A 30 -12.47 -4.81 -29.51
N ASN A 31 -13.58 -4.67 -30.25
CA ASN A 31 -14.76 -3.95 -29.79
C ASN A 31 -15.37 -4.58 -28.54
N LEU A 32 -15.58 -5.91 -28.54
CA LEU A 32 -16.08 -6.64 -27.38
C LEU A 32 -15.14 -6.51 -26.18
N THR A 33 -13.84 -6.53 -26.40
CA THR A 33 -12.84 -6.31 -25.32
C THR A 33 -12.97 -4.90 -24.74
N SER A 34 -13.15 -3.88 -25.57
CA SER A 34 -13.39 -2.50 -25.14
C SER A 34 -14.66 -2.38 -24.31
N ASP A 35 -15.74 -3.03 -24.74
CA ASP A 35 -17.01 -2.99 -24.02
C ASP A 35 -16.96 -3.75 -22.69
N ILE A 36 -16.25 -4.90 -22.63
CA ILE A 36 -15.95 -5.60 -21.37
C ILE A 36 -15.22 -4.65 -20.39
N ASN A 37 -14.24 -3.90 -20.87
CA ASN A 37 -13.50 -2.97 -20.01
C ASN A 37 -14.41 -1.85 -19.46
N LYS A 38 -15.26 -1.25 -20.31
CA LYS A 38 -16.24 -0.22 -19.86
C LYS A 38 -17.25 -0.79 -18.86
N LEU A 39 -17.71 -2.01 -19.07
CA LEU A 39 -18.64 -2.68 -18.15
C LEU A 39 -17.96 -2.98 -16.81
N ASN A 40 -16.70 -3.41 -16.82
CA ASN A 40 -15.91 -3.61 -15.61
C ASN A 40 -15.71 -2.31 -14.82
N ASP A 41 -15.43 -1.19 -15.50
CA ASP A 41 -15.33 0.13 -14.86
C ASP A 41 -16.67 0.56 -14.25
N SER A 42 -17.76 0.32 -14.96
CA SER A 42 -19.12 0.62 -14.48
C SER A 42 -19.48 -0.24 -13.27
N LEU A 43 -19.16 -1.53 -13.29
CA LEU A 43 -19.36 -2.45 -12.18
C LEU A 43 -18.58 -1.96 -10.95
N LYS A 44 -17.31 -1.61 -11.10
CA LYS A 44 -16.48 -1.06 -10.02
C LYS A 44 -17.09 0.21 -9.42
N LYS A 45 -17.66 1.09 -10.24
CA LYS A 45 -18.36 2.29 -9.76
C LYS A 45 -19.60 1.94 -8.92
N VAL A 46 -20.39 0.97 -9.36
CA VAL A 46 -21.56 0.48 -8.63
C VAL A 46 -21.15 -0.15 -7.30
N GLU A 47 -20.10 -0.98 -7.30
CA GLU A 47 -19.56 -1.58 -6.07
C GLU A 47 -19.12 -0.51 -5.04
N LEU A 48 -18.48 0.57 -5.50
CA LEU A 48 -18.12 1.70 -4.64
C LEU A 48 -19.35 2.39 -4.05
N GLN A 49 -20.40 2.62 -4.84
CA GLN A 49 -21.64 3.21 -4.34
C GLN A 49 -22.30 2.32 -3.28
N ILE A 50 -22.37 1.01 -3.54
CA ILE A 50 -22.87 0.02 -2.58
C ILE A 50 -22.06 0.06 -1.29
N ALA A 51 -20.73 0.08 -1.37
CA ALA A 51 -19.86 0.14 -0.19
C ALA A 51 -20.08 1.42 0.64
N VAL A 52 -20.27 2.57 -0.02
CA VAL A 52 -20.58 3.84 0.66
C VAL A 52 -21.91 3.78 1.40
N LEU A 53 -22.96 3.25 0.75
CA LEU A 53 -24.28 3.10 1.37
C LEU A 53 -24.23 2.17 2.58
N LYS A 54 -23.55 1.02 2.46
CA LYS A 54 -23.34 0.06 3.57
C LYS A 54 -22.57 0.67 4.73
N SER A 55 -21.50 1.42 4.46
CA SER A 55 -20.76 2.16 5.50
C SER A 55 -21.65 3.19 6.21
N LYS A 56 -22.49 3.91 5.47
CA LYS A 56 -23.44 4.88 6.06
C LYS A 56 -24.49 4.19 6.96
N GLU A 57 -25.04 3.07 6.50
CA GLU A 57 -26.00 2.27 7.26
C GLU A 57 -25.36 1.74 8.56
N ILE A 58 -24.17 1.16 8.46
CA ILE A 58 -23.40 0.69 9.61
C ILE A 58 -23.12 1.81 10.61
N LYS A 59 -22.66 2.98 10.12
CA LYS A 59 -22.37 4.14 11.00
C LYS A 59 -23.62 4.59 11.75
N LYS A 60 -24.78 4.56 11.09
CA LYS A 60 -26.06 4.81 11.73
C LYS A 60 -26.36 3.76 12.80
N MET A 61 -26.21 2.46 12.49
CA MET A 61 -26.47 1.39 13.45
C MET A 61 -25.58 1.48 14.69
N VAL A 62 -24.29 1.82 14.51
CA VAL A 62 -23.35 2.05 15.62
C VAL A 62 -23.78 3.28 16.44
N SER A 63 -24.10 4.40 15.79
CA SER A 63 -24.56 5.63 16.45
C SER A 63 -25.84 5.41 17.25
N ASP A 64 -26.78 4.65 16.69
CA ASP A 64 -28.07 4.35 17.30
C ASP A 64 -27.97 3.17 18.30
N SER A 65 -26.77 2.60 18.50
CA SER A 65 -26.53 1.41 19.35
C SER A 65 -27.38 0.18 18.97
N THR A 66 -27.74 0.06 17.69
CA THR A 66 -28.59 -1.04 17.16
C THR A 66 -27.79 -2.18 16.53
N LEU A 67 -26.47 -2.03 16.38
CA LEU A 67 -25.59 -3.12 15.95
C LEU A 67 -25.27 -4.03 17.14
N ILE A 68 -26.15 -4.98 17.41
CA ILE A 68 -26.08 -5.89 18.56
C ILE A 68 -25.68 -7.31 18.16
N SER A 69 -25.03 -8.02 19.08
CA SER A 69 -24.71 -9.45 18.97
C SER A 69 -24.68 -10.10 20.34
N SER A 70 -24.59 -11.44 20.39
CA SER A 70 -24.37 -12.19 21.62
C SER A 70 -22.89 -12.50 21.84
N ALA A 71 -22.39 -12.14 23.02
CA ALA A 71 -21.11 -12.58 23.56
C ALA A 71 -21.29 -13.86 24.40
N ARG A 72 -20.43 -14.84 24.18
CA ARG A 72 -20.45 -16.12 24.92
C ARG A 72 -19.99 -15.96 26.37
N GLU A 73 -20.47 -16.85 27.23
CA GLU A 73 -19.99 -16.98 28.60
C GLU A 73 -18.47 -17.15 28.63
N GLY A 74 -17.83 -16.52 29.61
CA GLY A 74 -16.39 -16.59 29.82
C GLY A 74 -15.57 -15.59 29.00
N ALA A 75 -16.22 -14.78 28.16
CA ALA A 75 -15.56 -13.72 27.41
C ALA A 75 -14.96 -12.65 28.33
N TYR A 76 -13.78 -12.16 27.97
CA TYR A 76 -13.12 -11.06 28.67
C TYR A 76 -13.42 -9.73 27.98
N ILE A 77 -13.80 -8.73 28.78
CA ILE A 77 -13.81 -7.32 28.38
C ILE A 77 -12.50 -6.70 28.84
N LYS A 78 -11.77 -6.05 27.94
CA LYS A 78 -10.44 -5.50 28.17
C LYS A 78 -10.39 -3.99 27.92
N LYS A 79 -9.41 -3.30 28.50
CA LYS A 79 -9.16 -1.87 28.24
C LYS A 79 -8.59 -1.59 26.84
N SER A 80 -7.97 -2.57 26.19
CA SER A 80 -7.36 -2.42 24.86
C SER A 80 -7.62 -3.61 23.95
N SER A 81 -7.61 -3.37 22.64
CA SER A 81 -7.84 -4.32 21.54
C SER A 81 -6.65 -5.27 21.28
N ASN A 82 -6.02 -5.80 22.32
CA ASN A 82 -4.89 -6.70 22.17
C ASN A 82 -4.82 -7.76 23.29
N VAL A 83 -3.99 -8.78 23.08
CA VAL A 83 -3.89 -9.95 23.95
C VAL A 83 -3.46 -9.57 25.38
N ILE A 84 -2.54 -8.62 25.52
CA ILE A 84 -2.00 -8.16 26.80
C ILE A 84 -2.85 -7.09 27.50
N GLY A 85 -3.97 -6.70 26.89
CA GLY A 85 -4.85 -5.67 27.44
C GLY A 85 -5.39 -6.05 28.83
N GLU A 86 -5.37 -5.07 29.73
CA GLU A 86 -5.87 -5.19 31.10
C GLU A 86 -7.34 -5.63 31.07
N ILE A 87 -7.65 -6.67 31.85
CA ILE A 87 -9.01 -7.21 31.94
C ILE A 87 -9.83 -6.28 32.83
N ILE A 88 -10.94 -5.76 32.29
CA ILE A 88 -11.94 -5.01 33.04
C ILE A 88 -12.83 -6.00 33.80
N THR A 89 -13.37 -6.99 33.09
CA THR A 89 -14.22 -8.03 33.68
C THR A 89 -14.31 -9.27 32.78
N LYS A 90 -14.85 -10.35 33.33
CA LYS A 90 -15.18 -11.59 32.63
C LYS A 90 -16.69 -11.81 32.68
N LEU A 91 -17.30 -12.15 31.55
CA LEU A 91 -18.72 -12.50 31.51
C LEU A 91 -18.96 -13.84 32.21
N THR A 92 -19.92 -13.85 33.13
CA THR A 92 -20.36 -15.06 33.87
C THR A 92 -21.48 -15.81 33.17
N GLU A 93 -22.04 -15.23 32.11
CA GLU A 93 -23.11 -15.81 31.31
C GLU A 93 -23.06 -15.23 29.89
N LYS A 94 -23.84 -15.81 28.99
CA LYS A 94 -24.04 -15.24 27.64
C LYS A 94 -24.75 -13.89 27.77
N LYS A 95 -24.22 -12.85 27.13
CA LYS A 95 -24.81 -11.49 27.16
C LYS A 95 -24.97 -10.89 25.78
N GLU A 96 -26.00 -10.07 25.63
CA GLU A 96 -26.11 -9.18 24.49
C GLU A 96 -25.13 -8.00 24.63
N VAL A 97 -24.48 -7.64 23.52
CA VAL A 97 -23.49 -6.57 23.46
C VAL A 97 -23.75 -5.69 22.25
N VAL A 98 -23.59 -4.38 22.42
CA VAL A 98 -23.55 -3.42 21.33
C VAL A 98 -22.14 -3.40 20.76
N LEU A 99 -22.01 -3.53 19.44
CA LEU A 99 -20.74 -3.43 18.73
C LEU A 99 -20.51 -2.00 18.25
N LEU A 100 -19.41 -1.40 18.69
CA LEU A 100 -19.07 0.00 18.41
C LEU A 100 -17.98 0.16 17.37
N ASP A 101 -16.97 -0.71 17.43
CA ASP A 101 -15.85 -0.67 16.51
C ASP A 101 -15.30 -2.08 16.26
N TYR A 102 -14.44 -2.21 15.26
CA TYR A 102 -13.68 -3.43 15.02
C TYR A 102 -12.27 -3.08 14.58
N TYR A 103 -11.28 -3.57 15.33
CA TYR A 103 -9.86 -3.38 15.05
C TYR A 103 -9.07 -4.62 15.42
N ASP A 104 -8.27 -5.11 14.48
CA ASP A 104 -7.31 -6.20 14.68
C ASP A 104 -7.88 -7.47 15.38
N GLY A 105 -9.09 -7.88 14.99
CA GLY A 105 -9.74 -9.07 15.57
C GLY A 105 -10.41 -8.83 16.92
N TYR A 106 -10.55 -7.58 17.35
CA TYR A 106 -11.29 -7.17 18.54
C TYR A 106 -12.44 -6.25 18.17
N PHE A 107 -13.58 -6.46 18.81
CA PHE A 107 -14.68 -5.51 18.80
C PHE A 107 -14.52 -4.54 19.97
N GLY A 108 -14.73 -3.25 19.71
CA GLY A 108 -15.16 -2.34 20.76
C GLY A 108 -16.61 -2.65 21.08
N ILE A 109 -16.93 -2.94 22.33
CA ILE A 109 -18.27 -3.33 22.76
C ILE A 109 -18.72 -2.54 23.98
N CYS A 110 -20.04 -2.45 24.17
CA CYS A 110 -20.66 -2.07 25.43
C CYS A 110 -21.75 -3.07 25.80
N THR A 111 -21.88 -3.37 27.09
CA THR A 111 -22.99 -4.15 27.65
C THR A 111 -23.24 -3.69 29.07
N ASP A 112 -24.52 -3.64 29.47
CA ASP A 112 -24.99 -3.00 30.70
C ASP A 112 -24.49 -1.55 30.83
N SER A 113 -23.38 -1.34 31.53
CA SER A 113 -22.69 -0.05 31.67
C SER A 113 -21.17 -0.18 31.56
N ILE A 114 -20.69 -1.32 31.02
CA ILE A 114 -19.28 -1.63 30.85
C ILE A 114 -18.97 -1.60 29.36
N CYS A 115 -18.01 -0.75 28.99
CA CYS A 115 -17.48 -0.68 27.64
C CYS A 115 -16.01 -1.08 27.63
N GLY A 116 -15.58 -1.69 26.54
CA GLY A 116 -14.19 -2.08 26.36
C GLY A 116 -14.01 -2.87 25.08
N TYR A 117 -12.97 -3.69 25.03
CA TYR A 117 -12.63 -4.50 23.88
C TYR A 117 -12.81 -5.98 24.18
N MET A 118 -13.38 -6.70 23.21
CA MET A 118 -13.60 -8.13 23.29
C MET A 118 -13.10 -8.80 22.01
N SER A 119 -12.39 -9.92 22.15
CA SER A 119 -11.93 -10.68 20.98
C SER A 119 -13.12 -11.19 20.17
N GLU A 120 -13.02 -11.12 18.84
CA GLU A 120 -14.06 -11.56 17.91
C GLU A 120 -14.39 -13.06 18.01
N MET A 121 -13.54 -13.85 18.69
CA MET A 121 -13.77 -15.27 18.95
C MET A 121 -14.93 -15.51 19.93
N TRP A 122 -15.25 -14.52 20.76
CA TRP A 122 -16.33 -14.61 21.76
C TRP A 122 -17.67 -14.10 21.25
N ILE A 123 -17.70 -13.46 20.07
CA ILE A 123 -18.89 -12.83 19.50
C ILE A 123 -19.54 -13.80 18.49
N GLU A 124 -20.84 -14.02 18.64
CA GLU A 124 -21.65 -14.76 17.67
C GLU A 124 -21.88 -13.90 16.42
N LYS A 125 -21.40 -14.35 15.26
CA LYS A 125 -21.43 -13.54 14.03
C LYS A 125 -22.65 -13.91 13.19
N ASN A 126 -23.48 -12.91 12.91
CA ASN A 126 -24.52 -12.96 11.89
C ASN A 126 -24.08 -12.15 10.65
N GLU A 127 -24.93 -12.11 9.62
CA GLU A 127 -24.66 -11.40 8.36
C GLU A 127 -24.25 -9.93 8.58
N LYS A 128 -24.96 -9.19 9.44
CA LYS A 128 -24.66 -7.79 9.76
C LYS A 128 -23.30 -7.62 10.44
N VAL A 129 -22.94 -8.54 11.34
CA VAL A 129 -21.62 -8.52 12.00
C VAL A 129 -20.50 -8.80 11.01
N TYR A 130 -20.68 -9.76 10.10
CA TYR A 130 -19.70 -10.02 9.04
C TYR A 130 -19.52 -8.83 8.10
N GLU A 131 -20.62 -8.18 7.74
CA GLU A 131 -20.59 -6.97 6.93
C GLU A 131 -19.87 -5.82 7.64
N PHE A 132 -20.15 -5.62 8.92
CA PHE A 132 -19.47 -4.66 9.76
C PHE A 132 -17.95 -4.88 9.81
N ILE A 133 -17.53 -6.13 10.06
CA ILE A 133 -16.11 -6.50 10.03
C ILE A 133 -15.49 -6.17 8.67
N LYS A 134 -16.17 -6.54 7.57
CA LYS A 134 -15.67 -6.32 6.20
C LYS A 134 -15.46 -4.83 5.92
N VAL A 135 -16.44 -4.00 6.25
CA VAL A 135 -16.35 -2.54 6.07
C VAL A 135 -15.21 -1.96 6.91
N LYS A 136 -15.10 -2.33 8.18
CA LYS A 136 -14.03 -1.84 9.06
C LYS A 136 -12.62 -2.26 8.59
N LYS A 137 -12.45 -3.49 8.11
CA LYS A 137 -11.19 -3.95 7.50
C LYS A 137 -10.84 -3.16 6.24
N GLN A 138 -11.82 -2.85 5.40
CA GLN A 138 -11.62 -2.05 4.20
C GLN A 138 -11.24 -0.60 4.54
N GLU A 139 -11.93 0.02 5.49
CA GLU A 139 -11.61 1.37 5.98
C GLU A 139 -10.16 1.44 6.51
N GLN A 140 -9.74 0.45 7.30
CA GLN A 140 -8.36 0.37 7.81
C GLN A 140 -7.31 0.22 6.70
N LYS A 141 -7.60 -0.60 5.68
CA LYS A 141 -6.70 -0.80 4.54
C LYS A 141 -6.53 0.50 3.73
N GLU A 142 -7.63 1.19 3.44
CA GLU A 142 -7.58 2.46 2.72
C GLU A 142 -6.89 3.55 3.54
N LEU A 143 -7.11 3.61 4.86
CA LEU A 143 -6.41 4.56 5.72
C LEU A 143 -4.89 4.34 5.69
N LYS A 144 -4.43 3.08 5.78
CA LYS A 144 -3.00 2.74 5.67
C LYS A 144 -2.42 3.14 4.30
N ARG A 145 -3.18 2.92 3.23
CA ARG A 145 -2.80 3.32 1.87
C ARG A 145 -2.65 4.83 1.76
N LEU A 146 -3.64 5.60 2.22
CA LEU A 146 -3.60 7.06 2.21
C LEU A 146 -2.44 7.61 3.04
N GLU A 147 -2.16 7.00 4.20
CA GLU A 147 -1.01 7.39 5.02
C GLU A 147 0.32 7.15 4.29
N HIS A 148 0.45 6.00 3.61
CA HIS A 148 1.62 5.68 2.80
C HIS A 148 1.79 6.66 1.63
N GLU A 149 0.73 6.93 0.87
CA GLU A 149 0.74 7.90 -0.23
C GLU A 149 1.10 9.31 0.27
N ARG A 150 0.59 9.73 1.43
CA ARG A 150 0.95 11.01 2.06
C ARG A 150 2.43 11.06 2.44
N LYS A 151 2.97 9.99 3.02
CA LYS A 151 4.40 9.89 3.37
C LYS A 151 5.28 9.99 2.13
N LEU A 152 4.91 9.31 1.04
CA LEU A 152 5.62 9.41 -0.24
C LEU A 152 5.60 10.83 -0.80
N LYS A 153 4.43 11.48 -0.86
CA LYS A 153 4.31 12.87 -1.34
C LYS A 153 5.14 13.85 -0.53
N LEU A 154 5.17 13.70 0.80
CA LEU A 154 6.00 14.53 1.67
C LEU A 154 7.49 14.31 1.38
N LYS A 155 7.90 13.05 1.21
CA LYS A 155 9.29 12.70 0.87
C LYS A 155 9.68 13.26 -0.50
N GLU A 156 8.82 13.17 -1.50
CA GLU A 156 9.03 13.75 -2.83
C GLU A 156 9.18 15.27 -2.78
N ALA A 157 8.31 15.95 -2.01
CA ALA A 157 8.40 17.39 -1.82
C ALA A 157 9.70 17.81 -1.10
N GLU A 158 10.13 17.03 -0.10
CA GLU A 158 11.40 17.23 0.59
C GLU A 158 12.60 17.05 -0.36
N TYR A 159 12.63 15.96 -1.14
CA TYR A 159 13.66 15.75 -2.15
C TYR A 159 13.69 16.86 -3.21
N ALA A 160 12.53 17.32 -3.68
CA ALA A 160 12.46 18.42 -4.64
C ALA A 160 12.99 19.74 -4.07
N LYS A 161 12.80 19.99 -2.77
CA LYS A 161 13.40 21.15 -2.10
C LYS A 161 14.92 21.00 -2.01
N LEU A 162 15.39 19.83 -1.59
CA LEU A 162 16.81 19.53 -1.43
C LEU A 162 17.57 19.59 -2.76
N GLU A 163 16.97 19.06 -3.84
CA GLU A 163 17.47 19.16 -5.21
C GLU A 163 17.70 20.62 -5.62
N LYS A 164 16.74 21.52 -5.35
CA LYS A 164 16.90 22.95 -5.63
C LYS A 164 18.05 23.57 -4.83
N GLU A 165 18.22 23.18 -3.57
CA GLU A 165 19.33 23.66 -2.72
C GLU A 165 20.68 23.18 -3.24
N TYR A 166 20.80 21.92 -3.67
CA TYR A 166 22.03 21.37 -4.24
C TYR A 166 22.37 21.97 -5.61
N ILE A 167 21.38 22.15 -6.48
CA ILE A 167 21.58 22.85 -7.76
C ILE A 167 22.06 24.27 -7.52
N LYS A 168 21.48 24.98 -6.54
CA LYS A 168 21.92 26.33 -6.15
C LYS A 168 23.36 26.33 -5.61
N LYS A 169 23.74 25.33 -4.82
CA LYS A 169 25.07 25.24 -4.18
C LYS A 169 26.18 24.80 -5.11
N TYR A 170 25.91 23.83 -5.98
CA TYR A 170 26.93 23.15 -6.79
C TYR A 170 26.81 23.38 -8.30
N GLY A 171 25.71 23.97 -8.74
CA GLY A 171 25.37 24.14 -10.16
C GLY A 171 24.77 22.87 -10.77
N GLN A 172 23.94 23.06 -11.80
CA GLN A 172 23.21 21.99 -12.48
C GLN A 172 24.14 20.86 -12.97
N LYS A 173 25.21 21.21 -13.70
CA LYS A 173 26.15 20.23 -14.27
C LYS A 173 26.80 19.33 -13.22
N THR A 174 27.16 19.90 -12.06
CA THR A 174 27.74 19.12 -10.96
C THR A 174 26.69 18.22 -10.35
N TYR A 175 25.52 18.77 -10.05
CA TYR A 175 24.42 18.01 -9.45
C TYR A 175 23.96 16.85 -10.35
N ASP A 176 23.88 17.04 -11.67
CA ASP A 176 23.52 15.98 -12.61
C ASP A 176 24.50 14.81 -12.57
N LYS A 177 25.80 15.08 -12.38
CA LYS A 177 26.81 14.03 -12.17
C LYS A 177 26.59 13.31 -10.85
N LEU A 178 26.35 14.05 -9.77
CA LEU A 178 26.08 13.45 -8.46
C LEU A 178 24.86 12.53 -8.54
N LYS A 179 23.74 13.01 -9.10
CA LYS A 179 22.49 12.26 -9.27
C LYS A 179 22.64 10.97 -10.09
N GLN A 180 23.61 10.93 -10.99
CA GLN A 180 23.95 9.75 -11.79
C GLN A 180 24.91 8.76 -11.09
N GLY A 181 25.33 9.03 -9.86
CA GLY A 181 26.24 8.17 -9.11
C GLY A 181 27.73 8.42 -9.40
N TYR A 182 28.09 9.51 -10.07
CA TYR A 182 29.50 9.84 -10.32
C TYR A 182 30.18 10.49 -9.11
N TYR A 183 31.38 9.99 -8.81
CA TYR A 183 32.30 10.55 -7.83
C TYR A 183 33.67 10.85 -8.48
N TRP A 184 34.42 11.79 -7.92
CA TRP A 184 35.74 12.18 -8.43
C TRP A 184 36.63 12.76 -7.33
N ILE A 185 37.95 12.69 -7.54
CA ILE A 185 38.94 13.26 -6.62
C ILE A 185 38.70 14.76 -6.42
N GLY A 186 38.73 15.21 -5.16
CA GLY A 186 38.49 16.60 -4.76
C GLY A 186 37.04 16.93 -4.41
N MET A 187 36.09 15.99 -4.61
CA MET A 187 34.72 16.16 -4.10
C MET A 187 34.70 16.14 -2.56
N ASN A 188 33.69 16.78 -1.96
CA ASN A 188 33.51 16.76 -0.50
C ASN A 188 32.57 15.61 -0.08
N ARG A 189 32.45 15.39 1.25
CA ARG A 189 31.57 14.35 1.81
C ARG A 189 30.09 14.49 1.44
N GLU A 190 29.59 15.73 1.34
CA GLU A 190 28.18 15.95 0.96
C GLU A 190 27.95 15.54 -0.49
N MET A 191 28.85 15.90 -1.41
CA MET A 191 28.81 15.43 -2.81
C MET A 191 28.83 13.90 -2.87
N ALA A 192 29.70 13.25 -2.09
CA ALA A 192 29.74 11.78 -2.01
C ALA A 192 28.41 11.18 -1.55
N THR A 193 27.80 11.79 -0.54
CA THR A 193 26.51 11.32 0.02
C THR A 193 25.36 11.53 -0.96
N ILE A 194 25.33 12.67 -1.68
CA ILE A 194 24.34 12.91 -2.74
C ILE A 194 24.49 11.85 -3.84
N SER A 195 25.73 11.48 -4.15
CA SER A 195 26.02 10.61 -5.27
C SER A 195 25.81 9.12 -5.00
N LEU A 196 26.36 8.63 -3.88
CA LEU A 196 26.38 7.20 -3.55
C LEU A 196 25.46 6.84 -2.38
N GLY A 197 24.79 7.81 -1.78
CA GLY A 197 24.05 7.62 -0.53
C GLY A 197 24.97 7.50 0.68
N SER A 198 24.37 7.07 1.80
CA SER A 198 25.12 6.85 3.04
C SER A 198 26.00 5.59 2.91
N PRO A 199 27.28 5.66 3.30
CA PRO A 199 28.13 4.47 3.34
C PRO A 199 27.62 3.48 4.41
N LYS A 200 27.99 2.22 4.26
CA LYS A 200 27.71 1.17 5.27
C LYS A 200 28.50 1.40 6.55
N ASP A 201 29.75 1.85 6.40
CA ASP A 201 30.65 2.13 7.51
C ASP A 201 31.58 3.29 7.19
N ILE A 202 32.05 3.98 8.24
CA ILE A 202 33.01 5.08 8.16
C ILE A 202 34.12 4.84 9.19
N ASN A 203 35.29 4.41 8.72
CA ASN A 203 36.50 4.30 9.53
C ASN A 203 37.18 5.66 9.60
N ARG A 204 37.19 6.29 10.79
CA ARG A 204 37.67 7.67 10.98
C ARG A 204 38.84 7.74 11.95
N THR A 205 39.93 8.37 11.52
CA THR A 205 41.12 8.62 12.34
C THR A 205 41.42 10.12 12.40
N VAL A 206 41.81 10.62 13.58
CA VAL A 206 42.21 12.02 13.80
C VAL A 206 43.59 12.04 14.42
N GLY A 207 44.51 12.79 13.82
CA GLY A 207 45.87 12.98 14.33
C GLY A 207 46.36 14.41 14.12
N SER A 208 47.61 14.68 14.47
CA SER A 208 48.26 15.98 14.23
C SER A 208 48.37 16.35 12.75
N TRP A 209 48.28 15.35 11.87
CA TRP A 209 48.26 15.48 10.41
C TRP A 209 46.86 15.74 9.81
N GLY A 210 45.81 15.79 10.64
CA GLY A 210 44.43 16.06 10.22
C GLY A 210 43.49 14.87 10.39
N VAL A 211 42.42 14.85 9.58
CA VAL A 211 41.35 13.85 9.63
C VAL A 211 41.41 12.96 8.40
N HIS A 212 41.56 11.66 8.61
CA HIS A 212 41.46 10.63 7.57
C HIS A 212 40.17 9.82 7.76
N GLU A 213 39.43 9.61 6.67
CA GLU A 213 38.19 8.83 6.67
C GLU A 213 38.17 7.84 5.49
N GLN A 214 37.86 6.58 5.75
CA GLN A 214 37.50 5.59 4.74
C GLN A 214 36.00 5.32 4.83
N TRP A 215 35.30 5.57 3.73
CA TRP A 215 33.87 5.27 3.60
C TRP A 215 33.70 3.97 2.83
N VAL A 216 32.98 3.02 3.42
CA VAL A 216 32.80 1.66 2.89
C VAL A 216 31.41 1.54 2.26
N TYR A 217 31.36 1.19 0.98
CA TYR A 217 30.15 0.81 0.24
C TYR A 217 30.22 -0.69 -0.13
N ASP A 218 29.20 -1.20 -0.84
CA ASP A 218 29.17 -2.62 -1.28
C ASP A 218 30.42 -3.04 -2.05
N ASN A 219 30.77 -2.29 -3.10
CA ASN A 219 31.85 -2.62 -4.04
C ASN A 219 32.80 -1.43 -4.24
N THR A 220 32.81 -0.46 -3.32
CA THR A 220 33.62 0.75 -3.47
C THR A 220 34.08 1.27 -2.11
N TYR A 221 35.30 1.76 -2.05
CA TYR A 221 35.86 2.45 -0.90
C TYR A 221 36.26 3.85 -1.31
N LEU A 222 35.85 4.86 -0.55
CA LEU A 222 36.23 6.25 -0.75
C LEU A 222 37.14 6.70 0.39
N TYR A 223 38.31 7.26 0.06
CA TYR A 223 39.27 7.75 1.04
C TYR A 223 39.29 9.28 1.03
N PHE A 224 39.02 9.88 2.18
CA PHE A 224 38.99 11.34 2.37
C PHE A 224 40.11 11.79 3.28
N GLU A 225 40.77 12.88 2.88
CA GLU A 225 41.67 13.66 3.73
C GLU A 225 41.01 15.02 3.99
N ASN A 226 40.84 15.36 5.27
CA ASN A 226 40.27 16.64 5.70
C ASN A 226 38.93 16.99 5.01
N GLY A 227 38.10 15.97 4.75
CA GLY A 227 36.78 16.12 4.11
C GLY A 227 36.78 16.23 2.59
N LYS A 228 37.93 16.00 1.93
CA LYS A 228 38.09 15.95 0.48
C LYS A 228 38.50 14.57 0.01
N LEU A 229 37.82 14.04 -1.02
CA LEU A 229 38.16 12.74 -1.59
C LEU A 229 39.56 12.80 -2.22
N THR A 230 40.46 11.92 -1.81
CA THR A 230 41.84 11.86 -2.30
C THR A 230 42.14 10.59 -3.08
N SER A 231 41.48 9.47 -2.78
CA SER A 231 41.55 8.24 -3.56
C SER A 231 40.27 7.40 -3.42
N TYR A 232 40.12 6.39 -4.28
CA TYR A 232 39.04 5.41 -4.19
C TYR A 232 39.51 4.04 -4.71
N GLN A 233 38.81 2.99 -4.30
CA GLN A 233 39.05 1.61 -4.72
C GLN A 233 37.71 0.97 -5.10
N ASN A 234 37.69 0.24 -6.22
CA ASN A 234 36.54 -0.51 -6.74
C ASN A 234 36.85 -2.01 -6.74
#